data_AF-A0A137QRB8-F1
#
_entry.id   AF-A0A137QRB8-F1
#
_cell.length_a   1.000
_cell.length_b   1.000
_cell.length_c   1.000
_cell.angle_alpha   90.00
_cell.angle_beta   90.00
_cell.angle_gamma   90.00
#
_symmetry.space_group_name_H-M   'P 1'
#
loop_
_entity.id
_entity.type
_entity.pdbx_description
1 polymer ?
#
loop_
_entity_poly.entity_id
_entity_poly.type
_entity_poly.pdbx_seq_one_letter_code
_entity_poly.pdbx_strand_id
1 'polypeptide(L)' 'MCSIYKKCDVIEIGNYCPITVLNTDYKLITKALQSKLAIAALEIIHKNQAGFMKN' A
#
# COMPACT_ATOMS: atom_id res chain seq x y z
N MET A 1 9.96 -0.19 -13.22
CA MET A 1 10.38 -0.49 -11.84
C MET A 1 11.27 0.63 -11.37
N CYS A 2 10.90 1.31 -10.29
CA CYS A 2 11.73 2.36 -9.68
C CYS A 2 12.12 1.89 -8.29
N SER A 3 13.40 1.65 -8.05
CA SER A 3 13.92 1.25 -6.74
C SER A 3 14.11 2.48 -5.87
N ILE A 4 13.47 2.53 -4.70
CA ILE A 4 13.65 3.61 -3.71
C ILE A 4 14.53 3.10 -2.57
N TYR A 5 15.53 3.89 -2.18
CA TYR A 5 16.36 3.60 -1.02
C TYR A 5 15.49 3.50 0.25
N LYS A 6 15.60 2.38 0.98
CA LYS A 6 14.79 2.09 2.16
C LYS A 6 15.55 2.31 3.47
N LYS A 7 16.80 1.81 3.59
CA LYS A 7 17.64 1.90 4.80
C LYS A 7 19.07 1.38 4.55
N CYS A 8 20.01 1.66 5.45
CA CYS A 8 21.39 1.11 5.48
C CYS A 8 22.30 1.57 4.32
N ASP A 9 23.18 0.71 3.82
CA ASP A 9 24.16 1.07 2.77
C ASP A 9 23.47 1.22 1.41
N VAL A 10 23.77 2.31 0.70
CA VAL A 10 23.23 2.64 -0.64
C VAL A 10 23.84 1.79 -1.76
N ILE A 11 24.94 1.08 -1.51
CA ILE A 11 25.59 0.23 -2.51
C ILE A 11 24.92 -1.15 -2.56
N GLU A 12 24.29 -1.56 -1.46
CA GLU A 12 23.63 -2.85 -1.32
C GLU A 12 22.23 -2.86 -1.93
N ILE A 13 22.00 -3.67 -2.96
CA ILE A 13 20.71 -3.71 -3.67
C ILE A 13 19.53 -4.13 -2.77
N GLY A 14 19.78 -4.96 -1.75
CA GLY A 14 18.78 -5.41 -0.78
C GLY A 14 18.21 -4.28 0.09
N ASN A 15 18.87 -3.12 0.10
CA ASN A 15 18.46 -1.92 0.82
C ASN A 15 17.51 -1.02 0.03
N TYR A 16 17.13 -1.42 -1.19
CA TYR A 16 16.16 -0.71 -2.01
C TYR A 16 14.84 -1.46 -2.07
N CYS A 17 13.73 -0.71 -2.03
CA CYS A 17 12.39 -1.23 -2.22
C CYS A 17 11.99 -1.06 -3.69
N PRO A 18 11.73 -2.14 -4.44
CA PRO A 18 11.19 -2.03 -5.78
C PRO A 18 9.74 -1.56 -5.70
N ILE A 19 9.44 -0.41 -6.31
CA ILE A 19 8.06 0.06 -6.46
C ILE A 19 7.68 0.21 -7.93
N THR A 20 6.40 -0.03 -8.20
CA THR A 20 5.80 0.24 -9.51
C THR A 20 4.94 1.49 -9.41
N VAL A 21 5.30 2.52 -10.16
CA VAL A 21 4.50 3.75 -10.26
C VAL A 21 3.44 3.52 -11.33
N LEU A 22 2.21 3.27 -10.91
CA LEU A 22 1.07 3.14 -11.81
C LEU A 22 0.50 4.51 -12.21
N ASN A 23 -0.15 4.55 -13.37
CA ASN A 23 -0.85 5.74 -13.85
C ASN A 23 -1.95 6.17 -12.87
N THR A 24 -2.28 7.46 -12.91
CA THR A 24 -3.28 8.07 -12.02
C THR A 24 -4.66 7.41 -12.15
N ASP A 25 -5.04 6.98 -13.34
CA ASP A 25 -6.35 6.37 -13.60
C ASP A 25 -6.55 5.09 -12.78
N TYR A 26 -5.53 4.23 -12.74
CA TYR A 26 -5.54 3.02 -11.91
C TYR A 26 -5.64 3.35 -10.43
N LYS A 27 -4.93 4.39 -9.97
CA LYS A 27 -4.98 4.84 -8.57
C LYS A 27 -6.36 5.38 -8.20
N LEU A 28 -7.01 6.11 -9.11
CA LEU A 28 -8.34 6.65 -8.89
C LEU A 28 -9.38 5.52 -8.75
N ILE A 29 -9.37 4.57 -9.70
CA ILE A 29 -10.29 3.43 -9.69
C ILE A 29 -10.12 2.60 -8.42
N THR A 30 -8.87 2.24 -8.09
CA THR A 30 -8.59 1.43 -6.90
C THR A 30 -8.92 2.17 -5.61
N LYS A 31 -8.73 3.50 -5.55
CA LYS A 31 -9.14 4.31 -4.40
C LYS A 31 -10.65 4.34 -4.23
N ALA A 32 -11.41 4.53 -5.31
CA ALA A 32 -12.87 4.52 -5.28
C ALA A 32 -13.41 3.16 -4.80
N LEU A 33 -12.83 2.06 -5.29
CA LEU A 33 -13.17 0.71 -4.87
C LEU A 33 -12.83 0.47 -3.39
N GLN A 34 -11.63 0.85 -2.97
CA GLN A 34 -11.16 0.72 -1.58
C GLN A 34 -12.09 1.44 -0.60
N SER A 35 -12.58 2.63 -0.94
CA SER A 35 -13.53 3.38 -0.10
C SER A 35 -14.85 2.62 0.13
N LYS A 36 -15.34 1.89 -0.88
CA LYS A 36 -16.57 1.08 -0.74
C LYS A 36 -16.31 -0.18 0.08
N LEU A 37 -15.22 -0.89 -0.22
CA LEU A 37 -14.87 -2.13 0.47
C LEU A 37 -14.53 -1.90 1.94
N ALA A 38 -13.97 -0.74 2.29
CA ALA A 38 -13.62 -0.40 3.67
C ALA A 38 -14.84 -0.40 4.63
N ILE A 39 -16.05 -0.17 4.11
CA ILE A 39 -17.28 -0.23 4.92
C ILE A 39 -17.54 -1.66 5.37
N ALA A 40 -17.52 -2.62 4.43
CA ALA A 40 -17.73 -4.04 4.74
C ALA A 40 -16.53 -4.67 5.47
N ALA A 41 -15.32 -4.16 5.23
CA ALA A 41 -14.10 -4.69 5.82
C ALA A 41 -14.11 -4.66 7.36
N LEU A 42 -14.78 -3.68 7.97
CA LEU A 42 -14.89 -3.57 9.44
C LEU A 42 -15.65 -4.74 10.08
N GLU A 43 -16.55 -5.37 9.34
CA GLU A 43 -17.36 -6.49 9.83
C GLU A 43 -16.63 -7.84 9.69
N ILE A 44 -15.69 -7.93 8.74
CA ILE A 44 -15.03 -9.18 8.35
C ILE A 44 -13.62 -9.30 8.97
N ILE A 45 -12.91 -8.18 9.11
CA ILE A 45 -11.53 -8.15 9.58
C ILE A 45 -11.49 -8.29 11.11
N HIS A 46 -10.55 -9.11 11.60
CA HIS A 46 -10.35 -9.33 13.03
C HIS A 46 -9.97 -8.04 13.78
N LYS A 47 -10.48 -7.86 15.00
CA LYS A 47 -10.30 -6.64 15.82
C LYS A 47 -8.85 -6.27 16.12
N ASN A 48 -7.94 -7.24 16.11
CA ASN A 48 -6.51 -7.02 16.35
C ASN A 48 -5.76 -6.50 15.11
N GLN A 49 -6.43 -6.33 13.96
CA GLN A 49 -5.80 -5.70 12.80
C GLN A 49 -5.64 -4.19 13.06
N ALA A 50 -4.40 -3.76 13.24
CA ALA A 50 -4.06 -2.36 13.47
C ALA A 50 -3.58 -1.63 12.20
N GLY A 51 -3.13 -2.38 11.20
CA GLY A 51 -2.56 -1.79 9.97
C GLY A 51 -3.65 -1.35 9.00
N PHE A 52 -3.58 -0.09 8.56
CA PHE A 52 -4.37 0.46 7.43
C PHE A 52 -5.90 0.33 7.58
N MET A 53 -6.41 0.23 8.81
CA MET A 53 -7.83 0.24 9.11
C MET A 53 -8.36 1.68 9.15
N LYS A 54 -9.65 1.85 8.88
CA LYS A 54 -10.33 3.13 9.05
C LYS A 54 -10.57 3.35 10.55
N ASN A 55 -10.11 4.50 11.07
CA ASN A 55 -10.40 4.95 12.44
C ASN A 55 -11.87 5.32 12.62
#